data_AF-A0A8T5A8U4-F1
#
_entry.id   AF-A0A8T5A8U4-F1
#
_cell.length_a   1.000
_cell.length_b   1.000
_cell.length_c   1.000
_cell.angle_alpha   90.00
_cell.angle_beta   90.00
_cell.angle_gamma   90.00
#
_symmetry.space_group_name_H-M   'P 1'
#
loop_
_entity.id
_entity.type
_entity.pdbx_description
1 polymer ?
#
loop_
_entity_poly.entity_id
_entity_poly.type
_entity_poly.pdbx_seq_one_letter_code
_entity_poly.pdbx_strand_id
1 'polypeptide(L)' 'MSRRDVDPSKPFYVRFTVPKEVAEAAYEALKIASDTGKIRKGTNETTKSVERGKAKLV' A
#
# COMPACT_ATOMS: atom_id res chain seq x y z
N MET A 1 13.75 -12.52 14.21
CA MET A 1 13.66 -11.31 13.36
C MET A 1 14.99 -10.59 13.42
N SER A 2 15.76 -10.62 12.33
CA SER A 2 17.07 -9.95 12.24
C SER A 2 16.85 -8.43 12.24
N ARG A 3 17.51 -7.70 13.13
CA ARG A 3 17.44 -6.23 13.29
C ARG A 3 18.07 -5.42 12.13
N ARG A 4 18.16 -5.98 10.92
CA ARG A 4 18.95 -5.43 9.81
C ARG A 4 18.15 -4.72 8.72
N ASP A 5 16.82 -4.79 8.76
CA ASP A 5 15.96 -4.27 7.67
C ASP A 5 15.17 -3.00 8.04
N VAL A 6 15.36 -2.47 9.25
CA VAL A 6 14.62 -1.28 9.74
C VAL A 6 15.53 -0.06 9.72
N ASP A 7 15.24 0.86 8.81
CA ASP A 7 15.86 2.19 8.74
C ASP A 7 15.32 3.06 9.89
N PRO A 8 16.15 3.45 10.88
CA PRO A 8 15.71 4.21 12.05
C PRO A 8 15.23 5.62 11.72
N SER A 9 15.49 6.13 10.51
CA SER A 9 14.97 7.42 10.05
C SER A 9 13.51 7.34 9.58
N LYS A 10 12.96 6.13 9.39
CA LYS A 10 11.60 5.90 8.91
C LYS A 10 10.67 5.48 10.05
N PRO A 11 9.35 5.74 9.92
CA PRO A 11 8.38 5.22 10.87
C PRO A 11 8.48 3.70 11.00
N PHE A 12 8.28 3.17 12.21
CA PHE A 12 8.47 1.75 12.54
C PHE A 12 7.68 0.76 11.67
N TYR A 13 6.58 1.22 11.05
CA TYR A 13 5.72 0.40 10.20
C TYR A 13 6.23 0.27 8.76
N VAL A 14 7.23 1.07 8.35
CA VAL A 14 7.85 1.00 7.02
C VAL A 14 8.92 -0.08 7.02
N ARG A 15 8.66 -1.19 6.32
CA ARG A 15 9.54 -2.38 6.34
C ARG A 15 10.60 -2.42 5.25
N PHE A 16 10.45 -1.61 4.19
CA PHE A 16 11.38 -1.54 3.08
C PHE A 16 11.24 -0.20 2.35
N THR A 17 12.26 0.16 1.58
CA THR A 17 12.23 1.34 0.72
C THR A 17 11.62 0.97 -0.63
N VAL A 18 10.61 1.74 -1.06
CA VAL A 18 10.02 1.58 -2.39
C VAL A 18 10.78 2.49 -3.36
N PRO A 19 11.32 1.96 -4.48
CA PRO A 19 11.88 2.79 -5.55
C PRO A 19 10.84 3.77 -6.09
N LYS A 20 11.27 4.96 -6.51
CA LYS A 20 10.37 6.04 -6.92
C LYS A 20 9.48 5.61 -8.09
N GLU A 21 10.05 4.91 -9.06
CA GLU A 21 9.37 4.46 -10.28
C GLU A 21 8.26 3.45 -9.95
N VAL A 22 8.48 2.60 -8.94
CA VAL A 22 7.47 1.63 -8.48
C VAL A 22 6.34 2.33 -7.74
N ALA A 23 6.66 3.34 -6.93
CA ALA A 23 5.64 4.14 -6.24
C ALA A 23 4.77 4.91 -7.24
N GLU A 24 5.37 5.54 -8.24
CA GLU A 24 4.66 6.25 -9.31
C GLU A 24 3.75 5.31 -10.11
N ALA A 25 4.24 4.13 -10.51
CA ALA A 25 3.42 3.12 -11.18
C ALA A 25 2.23 2.64 -10.34
N ALA A 26 2.39 2.50 -9.02
CA ALA A 26 1.29 2.15 -8.12
C ALA A 26 0.21 3.25 -8.07
N TYR A 27 0.59 4.53 -8.11
CA TYR A 27 -0.36 5.65 -8.19
C TYR A 27 -1.11 5.68 -9.53
N GLU A 28 -0.44 5.43 -10.64
CA GLU A 28 -1.09 5.34 -11.95
C GLU A 28 -2.09 4.19 -12.01
N ALA A 29 -1.72 3.01 -11.49
CA ALA A 29 -2.62 1.87 -11.39
C ALA A 29 -3.86 2.19 -10.52
N LEU A 30 -3.67 2.90 -9.40
CA LEU A 30 -4.77 3.33 -8.54
C LEU A 30 -5.70 4.32 -9.24
N LYS A 31 -5.17 5.24 -10.05
CA LYS A 31 -5.95 6.19 -10.86
C LYS A 31 -6.80 5.47 -11.89
N ILE A 32 -6.23 4.53 -12.64
CA ILE A 32 -7.00 3.72 -13.60
C ILE A 32 -8.09 2.93 -12.87
N ALA A 33 -7.78 2.34 -11.71
CA ALA A 33 -8.74 1.58 -10.92
C ALA A 33 -9.87 2.46 -10.34
N SER A 34 -9.61 3.75 -10.05
CA SER A 34 -10.65 4.68 -9.61
C SER A 34 -11.63 5.02 -10.72
N ASP A 35 -11.14 5.11 -11.95
CA ASP A 35 -11.95 5.53 -13.10
C ASP A 35 -12.74 4.37 -13.71
N THR A 36 -12.19 3.15 -13.65
CA THR A 36 -12.76 1.98 -14.32
C THR A 36 -13.39 0.95 -13.37
N GLY A 37 -13.20 1.11 -12.05
CA GLY A 37 -13.51 0.06 -11.09
C GLY A 37 -14.08 0.56 -9.77
N LYS A 38 -13.86 -0.23 -8.71
CA LYS A 38 -14.27 0.10 -7.34
C LYS A 38 -13.05 0.11 -6.45
N ILE A 39 -12.79 1.26 -5.85
CA ILE A 39 -11.75 1.43 -4.84
C ILE A 39 -12.39 1.71 -3.47
N ARG A 40 -11.64 1.42 -2.40
CA ARG A 40 -12.00 1.78 -1.03
C ARG A 40 -10.98 2.80 -0.53
N LYS A 41 -11.46 3.85 0.13
CA LYS A 41 -10.64 4.95 0.62
C LYS A 41 -10.78 5.03 2.14
N GLY A 42 -9.67 5.33 2.82
CA GLY A 42 -9.60 5.45 4.27
C GLY A 42 -9.28 4.14 4.99
N THR A 43 -8.54 4.26 6.09
CA THR A 43 -7.95 3.14 6.82
C THR A 43 -8.97 2.08 7.24
N ASN A 44 -10.13 2.49 7.77
CA ASN A 44 -11.16 1.55 8.24
C ASN A 44 -11.71 0.66 7.10
N GLU A 45 -11.94 1.22 5.91
CA GLU A 45 -12.46 0.46 4.78
C GLU A 45 -11.38 -0.41 4.13
N THR A 46 -10.12 0.05 4.16
CA THR A 46 -8.96 -0.75 3.75
C THR A 46 -8.83 -1.99 4.62
N THR A 47 -8.82 -1.84 5.95
CA THR A 47 -8.74 -2.97 6.90
C THR A 47 -9.85 -3.99 6.66
N LYS A 48 -11.11 -3.54 6.59
CA LYS A 48 -12.24 -4.43 6.31
C LYS A 48 -12.10 -5.17 4.98
N SER A 49 -11.53 -4.53 3.96
CA SER A 49 -11.37 -5.14 2.63
C SER A 49 -10.28 -6.21 2.62
N VAL A 50 -9.20 -6.01 3.38
CA VAL A 50 -8.14 -6.99 3.60
C VAL A 50 -8.68 -8.18 4.39
N GLU A 51 -9.33 -7.94 5.53
CA GLU A 51 -9.89 -8.99 6.40
C GLU A 51 -10.94 -9.86 5.69
N ARG A 52 -11.69 -9.27 4.74
CA ARG A 52 -12.69 -9.98 3.93
C ARG A 52 -12.11 -10.64 2.68
N GLY A 53 -10.79 -10.58 2.46
CA GLY A 53 -10.12 -11.19 1.31
C GLY A 53 -10.48 -10.58 -0.04
N LYS A 54 -10.94 -9.32 -0.08
CA LYS A 54 -11.36 -8.64 -1.32
C LYS A 54 -10.29 -7.70 -1.88
N ALA A 55 -9.32 -7.29 -1.07
CA ALA A 55 -8.26 -6.37 -1.48
C ALA A 55 -7.22 -7.08 -2.37
N LYS A 56 -6.82 -6.42 -3.46
CA LYS A 56 -5.75 -6.89 -4.36
C LYS A 56 -4.43 -6.14 -4.15
N LEU A 57 -4.52 -4.86 -3.81
CA LEU A 57 -3.44 -3.94 -3.48
C LEU A 57 -3.95 -2.98 -2.40
N VAL A 58 -3.10 -2.63 -1.44
CA VAL A 58 -3.38 -1.70 -0.33
C VAL A 58 -2.24 -0.72 -0.13
#